data_AF-A0A5N9DNB4-F1
#
_entry.id   AF-A0A5N9DNB4-F1
#
_cell.length_a   1.000
_cell.length_b   1.000
_cell.length_c   1.000
_cell.angle_alpha   90.00
_cell.angle_beta   90.00
_cell.angle_gamma   90.00
#
_symmetry.space_group_name_H-M   'P 1'
#
loop_
_entity.id
_entity.type
_entity.pdbx_description
1 polymer ?
#
loop_
_entity_poly.entity_id
_entity_poly.type
_entity_poly.pdbx_seq_one_letter_code
_entity_poly.pdbx_strand_id
1 'polypeptide(L)'
;MTTTFFSDNTHLLKIGWFTTGRGEGSYGLLESTLNAIDSGELHGKISFVFVNRVQGQTRQTDRLLALVRSHEIPLITLSSRDFRRAHDNKPWMNLREVFDKAVIELLSPYDADIAVHAGYMLIAPLLCSEYLTLNLHPALPGDTIGMWQQAVWDVIDKRLNRTGAMIHVSTINVDEGPVIATTRFSVRGKNFDAHWKEIDGFDLNTIKQDKGEALGLFKAIRKAGLLRERPLLVETLRAISQGRIDPTGSNGITDLTDLVEKSVLN
;
A
#
# COMPACT_ATOMS: atom_id res chain seq x y z
N MET A 1 14.70 38.65 -7.81
CA MET A 1 13.34 38.55 -8.35
C MET A 1 13.00 37.08 -8.41
N THR A 2 12.14 36.65 -7.49
CA THR A 2 11.68 35.28 -7.29
C THR A 2 10.65 34.94 -8.36
N THR A 3 11.00 34.11 -9.32
CA THR A 3 10.03 33.47 -10.22
C THR A 3 9.60 32.15 -9.59
N THR A 4 8.50 32.22 -8.87
CA THR A 4 7.67 31.09 -8.47
C THR A 4 7.10 30.43 -9.71
N PHE A 5 7.51 29.19 -9.99
CA PHE A 5 6.75 28.28 -10.85
C PHE A 5 5.90 27.38 -9.94
N PHE A 6 4.75 27.90 -9.52
CA PHE A 6 3.67 27.05 -9.02
C PHE A 6 2.90 26.55 -10.24
N SER A 7 2.91 25.25 -10.45
CA SER A 7 2.00 24.59 -11.38
C SER A 7 0.60 24.64 -10.77
N ASP A 8 -0.30 25.42 -11.37
CA ASP A 8 -1.70 25.69 -10.98
C ASP A 8 -2.64 24.47 -11.10
N ASN A 9 -2.16 23.24 -10.89
CA ASN A 9 -3.09 22.12 -10.71
C ASN A 9 -3.57 22.07 -9.26
N THR A 10 -4.65 22.80 -9.02
CA THR A 10 -5.35 23.02 -7.74
C THR A 10 -6.56 22.07 -7.57
N HIS A 11 -6.60 20.94 -8.29
CA HIS A 11 -7.75 20.05 -8.22
C HIS A 11 -7.71 19.25 -6.92
N LEU A 12 -8.79 19.32 -6.13
CA LEU A 12 -8.99 18.48 -4.96
C LEU A 12 -9.05 17.02 -5.38
N LEU A 13 -8.00 16.26 -5.11
CA LEU A 13 -7.91 14.85 -5.47
C LEU A 13 -8.90 14.01 -4.62
N LYS A 14 -9.91 13.43 -5.25
CA LYS A 14 -10.87 12.50 -4.62
C LYS A 14 -10.29 11.09 -4.61
N ILE A 15 -10.08 10.53 -3.42
CA ILE A 15 -9.41 9.23 -3.24
C ILE A 15 -10.41 8.21 -2.72
N GLY A 16 -10.63 7.12 -3.46
CA GLY A 16 -11.29 5.92 -2.96
C GLY A 16 -10.28 5.03 -2.22
N TRP A 17 -10.66 4.46 -1.09
CA TRP A 17 -9.71 3.66 -0.28
C TRP A 17 -10.22 2.24 -0.06
N PHE A 18 -9.44 1.25 -0.47
CA PHE A 18 -9.78 -0.16 -0.35
C PHE A 18 -8.79 -0.86 0.57
N THR A 19 -9.28 -1.55 1.59
CA THR A 19 -8.41 -2.25 2.55
C THR A 19 -9.04 -3.51 3.15
N THR A 20 -8.20 -4.43 3.60
CA THR A 20 -8.64 -5.52 4.49
C THR A 20 -8.42 -5.19 5.97
N GLY A 21 -7.72 -4.11 6.31
CA GLY A 21 -7.56 -3.62 7.69
C GLY A 21 -6.93 -4.64 8.64
N ARG A 22 -5.93 -5.38 8.18
CA ARG A 22 -5.32 -6.49 8.92
C ARG A 22 -4.23 -6.10 9.91
N GLY A 23 -3.59 -4.94 9.75
CA GLY A 23 -2.47 -4.57 10.60
C GLY A 23 -1.89 -3.19 10.34
N GLU A 24 -0.70 -2.98 10.91
CA GLU A 24 -0.02 -1.67 10.99
C GLU A 24 0.32 -1.05 9.62
N GLY A 25 0.51 -1.87 8.58
CA GLY A 25 0.74 -1.38 7.22
C GLY A 25 -0.50 -0.64 6.68
N SER A 26 -1.63 -1.34 6.58
CA SER A 26 -2.89 -0.75 6.09
C SER A 26 -3.38 0.42 6.95
N TYR A 27 -3.25 0.30 8.29
CA TYR A 27 -3.65 1.37 9.21
C TYR A 27 -2.73 2.59 9.06
N GLY A 28 -1.42 2.39 9.07
CA GLY A 28 -0.45 3.48 8.98
C GLY A 28 -0.45 4.20 7.64
N LEU A 29 -0.77 3.51 6.53
CA LEU A 29 -0.96 4.15 5.22
C LEU A 29 -2.17 5.10 5.24
N LEU A 30 -3.30 4.66 5.82
CA LEU A 30 -4.51 5.47 5.92
C LEU A 30 -4.28 6.67 6.86
N GLU A 31 -3.77 6.42 8.07
CA GLU A 31 -3.49 7.45 9.07
C GLU A 31 -2.50 8.51 8.54
N SER A 32 -1.41 8.08 7.88
CA SER A 32 -0.45 9.03 7.28
C SER A 32 -1.07 9.87 6.17
N THR A 33 -1.97 9.29 5.37
CA THR A 33 -2.66 10.01 4.28
C THR A 33 -3.65 11.03 4.85
N LEU A 34 -4.40 10.65 5.89
CA LEU A 34 -5.31 11.55 6.60
C LEU A 34 -4.55 12.71 7.24
N ASN A 35 -3.45 12.44 7.94
CA ASN A 35 -2.63 13.49 8.53
C ASN A 35 -2.08 14.48 7.49
N ALA A 36 -1.70 13.99 6.29
CA ALA A 36 -1.24 14.85 5.20
C ALA A 36 -2.38 15.69 4.61
N ILE A 37 -3.61 15.17 4.57
CA ILE A 37 -4.80 15.92 4.16
C ILE A 37 -5.12 17.00 5.20
N ASP A 38 -5.19 16.62 6.48
CA ASP A 38 -5.55 17.50 7.59
C ASP A 38 -4.53 18.64 7.79
N SER A 39 -3.25 18.38 7.52
CA SER A 39 -2.19 19.40 7.56
C SER A 39 -2.15 20.32 6.34
N GLY A 40 -2.89 19.98 5.27
CA GLY A 40 -2.86 20.68 3.99
C GLY A 40 -1.66 20.33 3.10
N GLU A 41 -0.80 19.38 3.50
CA GLU A 41 0.30 18.89 2.67
C GLU A 41 -0.20 18.19 1.40
N LEU A 42 -1.29 17.43 1.52
CA LEU A 42 -1.99 16.78 0.42
C LEU A 42 -3.32 17.49 0.17
N HIS A 43 -3.41 18.20 -0.96
CA HIS A 43 -4.68 18.75 -1.44
C HIS A 43 -5.59 17.64 -2.01
N GLY A 44 -6.23 16.90 -1.11
CA GLY A 44 -7.11 15.78 -1.46
C GLY A 44 -8.13 15.49 -0.38
N LYS A 45 -9.04 14.55 -0.66
CA LYS A 45 -9.97 13.99 0.33
C LYS A 45 -10.16 12.51 0.09
N ILE A 46 -10.40 11.77 1.17
CA ILE A 46 -10.85 10.37 1.07
C ILE A 46 -12.38 10.39 0.90
N SER A 47 -12.86 10.05 -0.30
CA SER A 47 -14.30 10.05 -0.62
C SER A 47 -15.05 8.92 0.07
N PHE A 48 -14.41 7.76 0.20
CA PHE A 48 -14.95 6.59 0.89
C PHE A 48 -13.82 5.66 1.33
N VAL A 49 -14.11 4.83 2.33
CA VAL A 49 -13.29 3.68 2.69
C VAL A 49 -14.13 2.41 2.57
N PHE A 50 -13.72 1.52 1.67
CA PHE A 50 -14.24 0.17 1.58
C PHE A 50 -13.37 -0.81 2.38
N VAL A 51 -14.02 -1.57 3.26
CA VAL A 51 -13.38 -2.66 4.00
C VAL A 51 -14.09 -3.98 3.72
N ASN A 52 -13.35 -4.97 3.23
CA ASN A 52 -13.90 -6.32 2.94
C ASN A 52 -14.10 -7.18 4.21
N ARG A 53 -14.32 -6.52 5.35
CA ARG A 53 -14.49 -7.05 6.71
C ARG A 53 -15.48 -6.18 7.48
N VAL A 54 -16.02 -6.72 8.56
CA VAL A 54 -16.96 -6.03 9.45
C VAL A 54 -16.45 -5.99 10.89
N GLN A 55 -17.05 -5.10 11.70
CA GLN A 55 -16.76 -4.97 13.13
C GLN A 55 -16.86 -6.33 13.85
N GLY A 56 -15.95 -6.59 14.79
CA GLY A 56 -15.89 -7.79 15.60
C GLY A 56 -15.15 -8.97 14.94
N GLN A 57 -14.69 -8.84 13.69
CA GLN A 57 -13.90 -9.90 13.06
C GLN A 57 -12.47 -9.97 13.60
N THR A 58 -11.80 -8.82 13.78
CA THR A 58 -10.49 -8.74 14.47
C THR A 58 -10.32 -7.38 15.14
N ARG A 59 -9.50 -7.31 16.20
CA ARG A 59 -9.17 -6.04 16.88
C ARG A 59 -8.53 -5.01 15.94
N GLN A 60 -7.69 -5.46 15.00
CA GLN A 60 -7.03 -4.60 14.02
C GLN A 60 -8.03 -4.01 13.02
N THR A 61 -9.01 -4.81 12.60
CA THR A 61 -10.08 -4.33 11.72
C THR A 61 -10.88 -3.28 12.47
N ASP A 62 -11.32 -3.59 13.70
CA ASP A 62 -12.11 -2.69 14.54
C ASP A 62 -11.42 -1.34 14.79
N ARG A 63 -10.10 -1.36 15.03
CA ARG A 63 -9.28 -0.15 15.17
C ARG A 63 -9.28 0.69 13.89
N LEU A 64 -9.14 0.07 12.72
CA LEU A 64 -9.22 0.80 11.44
C LEU A 64 -10.62 1.37 11.21
N LEU A 65 -11.69 0.60 11.46
CA LEU A 65 -13.06 1.09 11.32
C LEU A 65 -13.34 2.28 12.25
N ALA A 66 -12.79 2.27 13.47
CA ALA A 66 -12.89 3.38 14.41
C ALA A 66 -12.18 4.64 13.88
N LEU A 67 -10.98 4.51 13.31
CA LEU A 67 -10.26 5.62 12.66
C LEU A 67 -11.08 6.22 11.52
N VAL A 68 -11.64 5.40 10.62
CA VAL A 68 -12.45 5.91 9.50
C VAL A 68 -13.66 6.71 10.01
N ARG A 69 -14.36 6.18 11.04
CA ARG A 69 -15.52 6.85 11.63
C ARG A 69 -15.15 8.15 12.34
N SER A 70 -13.99 8.24 13.00
CA SER A 70 -13.59 9.45 13.72
C SER A 70 -13.25 10.61 12.79
N HIS A 71 -12.96 10.34 11.51
CA HIS A 71 -12.79 11.35 10.46
C HIS A 71 -14.08 11.59 9.64
N GLU A 72 -15.22 11.03 10.06
CA GLU A 72 -16.52 11.20 9.38
C GLU A 72 -16.53 10.78 7.90
N ILE A 73 -15.64 9.86 7.52
CA ILE A 73 -15.53 9.36 6.16
C ILE A 73 -16.59 8.28 5.93
N PRO A 74 -17.26 8.26 4.76
CA PRO A 74 -18.15 7.15 4.40
C PRO A 74 -17.44 5.80 4.50
N LEU A 75 -17.90 4.97 5.44
CA LEU A 75 -17.36 3.64 5.70
C LEU A 75 -18.32 2.57 5.14
N ILE A 76 -17.88 1.88 4.10
CA ILE A 76 -18.64 0.82 3.44
C ILE A 76 -17.98 -0.51 3.76
N THR A 77 -18.76 -1.46 4.26
CA THR A 77 -18.25 -2.78 4.62
C THR A 77 -19.04 -3.88 3.93
N LEU A 78 -18.34 -4.79 3.26
CA LEU A 78 -18.90 -6.05 2.78
C LEU A 78 -17.93 -7.18 3.16
N SER A 79 -18.27 -7.97 4.16
CA SER A 79 -17.38 -9.04 4.65
C SER A 79 -17.25 -10.16 3.62
N SER A 80 -16.05 -10.34 3.09
CA SER A 80 -15.72 -11.42 2.14
C SER A 80 -15.93 -12.82 2.74
N ARG A 81 -15.69 -12.98 4.05
CA ARG A 81 -15.94 -14.22 4.79
C ARG A 81 -17.44 -14.55 4.81
N ASP A 82 -18.26 -13.57 5.16
CA ASP A 82 -19.70 -13.77 5.33
C ASP A 82 -20.40 -13.84 3.97
N PHE A 83 -19.91 -13.09 2.98
CA PHE A 83 -20.32 -13.22 1.59
C PHE A 83 -20.07 -14.65 1.07
N ARG A 84 -18.87 -15.20 1.29
CA ARG A 84 -18.58 -16.59 0.91
C ARG A 84 -19.50 -17.60 1.60
N ARG A 85 -19.82 -17.40 2.88
CA ARG A 85 -20.77 -18.25 3.62
C ARG A 85 -22.18 -18.19 3.03
N ALA A 86 -22.63 -17.02 2.64
CA ALA A 86 -23.93 -16.81 2.00
C ALA A 86 -24.01 -17.39 0.56
N HIS A 87 -22.87 -17.73 -0.05
CA HIS A 87 -22.77 -18.33 -1.37
C HIS A 87 -22.22 -19.77 -1.31
N ASP A 88 -22.80 -20.59 -0.43
CA ASP A 88 -22.52 -22.02 -0.27
C ASP A 88 -21.04 -22.36 -0.01
N ASN A 89 -20.27 -21.42 0.54
CA ASN A 89 -18.83 -21.54 0.73
C ASN A 89 -18.03 -21.89 -0.52
N LYS A 90 -18.52 -21.51 -1.72
CA LYS A 90 -17.84 -21.75 -3.00
C LYS A 90 -16.38 -21.28 -2.97
N PRO A 91 -15.48 -21.92 -3.75
CA PRO A 91 -14.10 -21.46 -3.90
C PRO A 91 -14.04 -19.98 -4.25
N TRP A 92 -13.14 -19.22 -3.61
CA TRP A 92 -13.10 -17.75 -3.77
C TRP A 92 -12.93 -17.32 -5.23
N MET A 93 -12.17 -18.09 -6.03
CA MET A 93 -11.99 -17.84 -7.46
C MET A 93 -13.31 -17.74 -8.23
N ASN A 94 -14.35 -18.45 -7.81
CA ASN A 94 -15.68 -18.45 -8.44
C ASN A 94 -16.57 -17.31 -7.92
N LEU A 95 -16.12 -16.56 -6.90
CA LEU A 95 -16.89 -15.51 -6.24
C LEU A 95 -16.31 -14.11 -6.48
N ARG A 96 -15.07 -13.98 -7.00
CA ARG A 96 -14.38 -12.68 -7.17
C ARG A 96 -15.24 -11.66 -7.91
N GLU A 97 -15.69 -11.99 -9.11
CA GLU A 97 -16.48 -11.06 -9.92
C GLU A 97 -17.86 -10.77 -9.33
N VAL A 98 -18.49 -11.75 -8.68
CA VAL A 98 -19.79 -11.57 -8.03
C VAL A 98 -19.66 -10.65 -6.83
N PHE A 99 -18.59 -10.82 -6.06
CA PHE A 99 -18.25 -9.95 -4.94
C PHE A 99 -17.94 -8.54 -5.41
N ASP A 100 -17.07 -8.39 -6.43
CA ASP A 100 -16.71 -7.08 -6.97
C ASP A 100 -17.93 -6.32 -7.48
N LYS A 101 -18.86 -6.98 -8.20
CA LYS A 101 -20.12 -6.35 -8.65
C LYS A 101 -20.94 -5.80 -7.48
N ALA A 102 -21.08 -6.59 -6.41
CA ALA A 102 -21.79 -6.14 -5.20
C ALA A 102 -21.08 -4.96 -4.53
N VAL A 103 -19.74 -4.94 -4.53
CA VAL A 103 -18.97 -3.79 -4.02
C VAL A 103 -19.16 -2.55 -4.88
N ILE A 104 -19.10 -2.67 -6.20
CA ILE A 104 -19.32 -1.56 -7.15
C ILE A 104 -20.71 -0.97 -6.95
N GLU A 105 -21.75 -1.79 -6.82
CA GLU A 105 -23.11 -1.33 -6.57
C GLU A 105 -23.21 -0.53 -5.25
N LEU A 106 -22.62 -1.03 -4.16
CA LEU A 106 -22.57 -0.33 -2.88
C LEU A 106 -21.82 1.00 -2.94
N LEU A 107 -20.83 1.10 -3.83
CA LEU A 107 -20.00 2.28 -4.00
C LEU A 107 -20.53 3.28 -5.04
N SER A 108 -21.57 2.92 -5.81
CA SER A 108 -22.17 3.78 -6.84
C SER A 108 -22.57 5.20 -6.40
N PRO A 109 -22.88 5.50 -5.12
CA PRO A 109 -23.14 6.88 -4.68
C PRO A 109 -21.88 7.75 -4.53
N TYR A 110 -20.68 7.20 -4.65
CA TYR A 110 -19.43 7.88 -4.34
C TYR A 110 -18.51 7.99 -5.57
N ASP A 111 -17.97 9.18 -5.79
CA ASP A 111 -16.97 9.42 -6.84
C ASP A 111 -15.54 9.43 -6.29
N ALA A 112 -14.61 8.89 -7.08
CA ALA A 112 -13.18 8.97 -6.84
C ALA A 112 -12.44 9.23 -8.16
N ASP A 113 -11.43 10.11 -8.13
CA ASP A 113 -10.54 10.36 -9.27
C ASP A 113 -9.53 9.21 -9.42
N ILE A 114 -9.08 8.69 -8.27
CA ILE A 114 -8.21 7.52 -8.13
C ILE A 114 -8.64 6.69 -6.93
N ALA A 115 -8.26 5.41 -6.92
CA ALA A 115 -8.40 4.53 -5.78
C ALA A 115 -7.05 4.06 -5.25
N VAL A 116 -7.00 3.59 -4.00
CA VAL A 116 -5.81 3.00 -3.38
C VAL A 116 -6.15 1.65 -2.76
N HIS A 117 -5.40 0.61 -3.13
CA HIS A 117 -5.32 -0.66 -2.40
C HIS A 117 -4.27 -0.55 -1.29
N ALA A 118 -4.74 -0.37 -0.06
CA ALA A 118 -3.88 -0.31 1.13
C ALA A 118 -3.99 -1.61 1.94
N GLY A 119 -3.22 -2.62 1.55
CA GLY A 119 -3.33 -3.95 2.16
C GLY A 119 -4.68 -4.61 1.89
N TYR A 120 -5.19 -4.44 0.67
CA TYR A 120 -6.37 -5.15 0.19
C TYR A 120 -5.96 -6.57 -0.24
N MET A 121 -6.47 -7.58 0.47
CA MET A 121 -5.96 -8.96 0.37
C MET A 121 -6.81 -9.85 -0.54
N LEU A 122 -7.54 -9.27 -1.50
CA LEU A 122 -8.37 -9.99 -2.47
C LEU A 122 -7.97 -9.60 -3.89
N ILE A 123 -8.08 -10.55 -4.81
CA ILE A 123 -7.98 -10.29 -6.25
C ILE A 123 -9.32 -9.71 -6.70
N ALA A 124 -9.27 -8.52 -7.31
CA ALA A 124 -10.42 -7.65 -7.58
C ALA A 124 -10.53 -7.31 -9.09
N PRO A 125 -10.80 -8.29 -9.95
CA PRO A 125 -10.72 -8.11 -11.40
C PRO A 125 -11.62 -6.99 -11.94
N LEU A 126 -12.82 -6.83 -11.41
CA LEU A 126 -13.76 -5.80 -11.89
C LEU A 126 -13.53 -4.48 -11.17
N LEU A 127 -13.19 -4.49 -9.88
CA LEU A 127 -12.87 -3.26 -9.14
C LEU A 127 -11.67 -2.52 -9.74
N CYS A 128 -10.60 -3.23 -10.13
CA CYS A 128 -9.45 -2.62 -10.81
C CYS A 128 -9.79 -2.06 -12.20
N SER A 129 -10.87 -2.51 -12.82
CA SER A 129 -11.34 -2.00 -14.12
C SER A 129 -12.27 -0.80 -13.96
N GLU A 130 -13.07 -0.78 -12.89
CA GLU A 130 -14.00 0.29 -12.55
C GLU A 130 -13.27 1.54 -12.00
N TYR A 131 -12.24 1.33 -11.18
CA TYR A 131 -11.48 2.40 -10.55
C TYR A 131 -10.01 2.33 -10.97
N LEU A 132 -9.44 3.47 -11.38
CA LEU A 132 -8.00 3.62 -11.54
C LEU A 132 -7.32 3.46 -10.16
N THR A 133 -6.86 2.25 -9.86
CA THR A 133 -6.48 1.87 -8.50
C THR A 133 -4.97 1.75 -8.38
N LEU A 134 -4.36 2.46 -7.44
CA LEU A 134 -2.95 2.36 -7.11
C LEU A 134 -2.73 1.33 -6.00
N ASN A 135 -1.66 0.56 -6.10
CA ASN A 135 -1.23 -0.35 -5.03
C ASN A 135 0.22 -0.05 -4.65
N LEU A 136 0.49 -0.12 -3.35
CA LEU A 136 1.84 -0.10 -2.83
C LEU A 136 2.34 -1.54 -2.71
N HIS A 137 3.52 -1.79 -3.27
CA HIS A 137 4.23 -3.07 -3.12
C HIS A 137 5.63 -2.84 -2.53
N PRO A 138 6.01 -3.53 -1.43
CA PRO A 138 7.28 -3.32 -0.75
C PRO A 138 8.44 -4.09 -1.40
N ALA A 139 8.60 -3.90 -2.72
CA ALA A 139 9.77 -4.30 -3.49
C ALA A 139 10.01 -3.28 -4.61
N LEU A 140 11.22 -3.26 -5.19
CA LEU A 140 11.48 -2.47 -6.39
C LEU A 140 10.91 -3.17 -7.64
N PRO A 141 10.70 -2.42 -8.75
CA PRO A 141 10.21 -3.00 -10.00
C PRO A 141 11.07 -4.19 -10.46
N GLY A 142 10.45 -5.35 -10.64
CA GLY A 142 11.10 -6.57 -11.09
C GLY A 142 11.77 -7.43 -10.01
N ASP A 143 11.82 -6.99 -8.74
CA ASP A 143 12.53 -7.72 -7.67
C ASP A 143 11.76 -8.94 -7.15
N THR A 144 10.52 -8.72 -6.69
CA THR A 144 9.67 -9.75 -6.06
C THR A 144 8.20 -9.47 -6.38
N ILE A 145 7.42 -10.50 -6.70
CA ILE A 145 5.95 -10.45 -6.86
C ILE A 145 5.29 -11.12 -5.66
N GLY A 146 4.16 -10.58 -5.19
CA GLY A 146 3.29 -11.22 -4.21
C GLY A 146 3.48 -10.70 -2.77
N MET A 147 3.64 -11.61 -1.81
CA MET A 147 3.53 -11.25 -0.40
C MET A 147 4.74 -10.44 0.10
N TRP A 148 4.50 -9.42 0.92
CA TRP A 148 5.56 -8.59 1.50
C TRP A 148 6.61 -9.38 2.29
N GLN A 149 6.22 -10.50 2.93
CA GLN A 149 7.17 -11.39 3.59
C GLN A 149 8.19 -11.97 2.63
N GLN A 150 7.74 -12.35 1.43
CA GLN A 150 8.62 -12.88 0.40
C GLN A 150 9.56 -11.79 -0.09
N ALA A 151 9.11 -10.54 -0.22
CA ALA A 151 9.98 -9.42 -0.58
C ALA A 151 11.11 -9.22 0.44
N VAL A 152 10.83 -9.30 1.74
CA VAL A 152 11.87 -9.21 2.77
C VAL A 152 12.80 -10.42 2.73
N TRP A 153 12.27 -11.63 2.55
CA TRP A 153 13.10 -12.82 2.43
C TRP A 153 13.98 -12.81 1.17
N ASP A 154 13.47 -12.33 0.04
CA ASP A 154 14.26 -12.19 -1.19
C ASP A 154 15.46 -11.27 -0.98
N VAL A 155 15.32 -10.18 -0.23
CA VAL A 155 16.43 -9.30 0.14
C VAL A 155 17.51 -10.07 0.92
N ILE A 156 17.09 -10.91 1.88
CA ILE A 156 17.98 -11.71 2.72
C ILE A 156 18.65 -12.83 1.91
N ASP A 157 17.84 -13.62 1.20
CA ASP A 157 18.24 -14.81 0.42
C ASP A 157 19.18 -14.41 -0.72
N LYS A 158 18.88 -13.32 -1.43
CA LYS A 158 19.71 -12.78 -2.52
C LYS A 158 20.84 -11.87 -2.03
N ARG A 159 20.99 -11.67 -0.71
CA ARG A 159 22.03 -10.84 -0.08
C ARG A 159 22.09 -9.41 -0.65
N LEU A 160 20.94 -8.81 -0.97
CA LEU A 160 20.87 -7.51 -1.63
C LEU A 160 21.47 -6.40 -0.74
N ASN A 161 22.03 -5.36 -1.38
CA ASN A 161 22.56 -4.19 -0.68
C ASN A 161 21.54 -3.06 -0.51
N ARG A 162 20.45 -3.14 -1.27
CA ARG A 162 19.35 -2.18 -1.28
C ARG A 162 18.03 -2.90 -1.49
N THR A 163 16.96 -2.27 -1.04
CA THR A 163 15.58 -2.63 -1.33
C THR A 163 14.75 -1.35 -1.38
N GLY A 164 13.44 -1.46 -1.53
CA GLY A 164 12.56 -0.31 -1.67
C GLY A 164 11.10 -0.69 -1.75
N ALA A 165 10.29 0.25 -2.23
CA ALA A 165 8.89 0.06 -2.50
C ALA A 165 8.52 0.76 -3.81
N MET A 166 7.46 0.27 -4.43
CA MET A 166 6.88 0.85 -5.63
C MET A 166 5.39 1.15 -5.43
N ILE A 167 4.91 2.20 -6.09
CA ILE A 167 3.49 2.41 -6.36
C ILE A 167 3.25 2.08 -7.83
N HIS A 168 2.27 1.22 -8.08
CA HIS A 168 1.90 0.81 -9.43
C HIS A 168 0.38 0.81 -9.59
N VAL A 169 -0.07 0.87 -10.84
CA VAL A 169 -1.49 0.69 -11.18
C VAL A 169 -1.85 -0.78 -10.96
N SER A 170 -2.97 -1.03 -10.30
CA SER A 170 -3.51 -2.37 -10.08
C SER A 170 -4.13 -2.88 -11.38
N THR A 171 -3.81 -4.11 -11.75
CA THR A 171 -4.45 -4.79 -12.87
C THR A 171 -4.96 -6.16 -12.40
N ILE A 172 -5.54 -6.94 -13.31
CA ILE A 172 -5.89 -8.34 -13.01
C ILE A 172 -4.64 -9.20 -12.74
N ASN A 173 -3.49 -8.80 -13.28
CA ASN A 173 -2.20 -9.43 -13.01
C ASN A 173 -1.58 -8.78 -11.76
N VAL A 174 -1.33 -9.61 -10.75
CA VAL A 174 -0.86 -9.17 -9.43
C VAL A 174 0.52 -8.54 -9.54
N ASP A 175 0.68 -7.31 -9.04
CA ASP A 175 1.93 -6.53 -9.00
C ASP A 175 2.59 -6.25 -10.38
N GLU A 176 1.87 -6.45 -11.48
CA GLU A 176 2.41 -6.34 -12.85
C GLU A 176 1.93 -5.09 -13.62
N GLY A 177 1.12 -4.24 -13.01
CA GLY A 177 0.68 -3.02 -13.69
C GLY A 177 1.78 -1.94 -13.80
N PRO A 178 1.55 -0.90 -14.60
CA PRO A 178 2.49 0.20 -14.78
C PRO A 178 2.96 0.80 -13.44
N VAL A 179 4.28 0.83 -13.23
CA VAL A 179 4.89 1.48 -12.08
C VAL A 179 4.92 2.98 -12.32
N ILE A 180 4.52 3.76 -11.31
CA ILE A 180 4.46 5.23 -11.41
C ILE A 180 5.44 5.93 -10.47
N ALA A 181 5.75 5.32 -9.32
CA ALA A 181 6.65 5.89 -8.34
C ALA A 181 7.43 4.81 -7.60
N THR A 182 8.65 5.16 -7.16
CA THR A 182 9.51 4.28 -6.37
C THR A 182 10.23 5.03 -5.27
N THR A 183 10.65 4.30 -4.24
CA THR A 183 11.65 4.75 -3.28
C THR A 183 12.59 3.59 -2.97
N ARG A 184 13.85 3.87 -2.64
CA ARG A 184 14.85 2.85 -2.28
C ARG A 184 15.69 3.27 -1.09
N PHE A 185 16.20 2.29 -0.37
CA PHE A 185 17.10 2.50 0.75
C PHE A 185 18.13 1.38 0.84
N SER A 186 19.26 1.68 1.48
CA SER A 186 20.28 0.66 1.75
C SER A 186 19.84 -0.25 2.90
N VAL A 187 20.08 -1.55 2.74
CA VAL A 187 19.98 -2.56 3.81
C VAL A 187 21.36 -2.93 4.35
N ARG A 188 22.33 -2.02 4.24
CA ARG A 188 23.69 -2.14 4.78
C ARG A 188 24.01 -0.93 5.67
N GLY A 189 25.13 -0.98 6.37
CA GLY A 189 25.59 0.07 7.27
C GLY A 189 25.12 -0.14 8.71
N LYS A 190 25.33 0.87 9.55
CA LYS A 190 25.21 0.81 11.03
C LYS A 190 23.93 0.14 11.54
N ASN A 191 22.80 0.32 10.85
CA ASN A 191 21.50 -0.21 11.27
C ASN A 191 21.25 -1.67 10.87
N PHE A 192 22.08 -2.24 9.99
CA PHE A 192 21.87 -3.58 9.41
C PHE A 192 23.08 -4.51 9.54
N ASP A 193 24.31 -3.98 9.57
CA ASP A 193 25.53 -4.81 9.49
C ASP A 193 25.65 -5.81 10.65
N ALA A 194 25.21 -5.44 11.86
CA ALA A 194 25.16 -6.37 12.99
C ALA A 194 24.21 -7.54 12.72
N HIS A 195 23.02 -7.26 12.18
CA HIS A 195 22.02 -8.28 11.84
C HIS A 195 22.45 -9.17 10.67
N TRP A 196 23.23 -8.63 9.71
CA TRP A 196 23.80 -9.45 8.65
C TRP A 196 24.87 -10.41 9.19
N LYS A 197 25.73 -9.96 10.10
CA LYS A 197 26.74 -10.81 10.74
C LYS A 197 26.13 -11.97 11.53
N GLU A 198 24.94 -11.78 12.12
CA GLU A 198 24.22 -12.84 12.83
C GLU A 198 23.83 -14.03 11.94
N ILE A 199 23.71 -13.83 10.62
CA ILE A 199 23.33 -14.87 9.66
C ILE A 199 24.47 -15.27 8.71
N ASP A 200 25.67 -14.74 8.92
CA ASP A 200 26.84 -15.09 8.11
C ASP A 200 27.34 -16.50 8.46
N GLY A 201 27.57 -17.33 7.44
CA GLY A 201 28.03 -18.71 7.62
C GLY A 201 26.96 -19.71 8.06
N PHE A 202 25.71 -19.27 8.24
CA PHE A 202 24.57 -20.13 8.58
C PHE A 202 23.71 -20.45 7.35
N ASP A 203 23.08 -21.62 7.35
CA ASP A 203 22.12 -22.01 6.32
C ASP A 203 20.81 -21.20 6.47
N LEU A 204 20.45 -20.46 5.42
CA LEU A 204 19.28 -19.58 5.43
C LEU A 204 17.97 -20.35 5.47
N ASN A 205 17.90 -21.57 4.90
CA ASN A 205 16.69 -22.38 4.97
C ASN A 205 16.36 -22.78 6.40
N THR A 206 17.37 -23.20 7.16
CA THR A 206 17.26 -23.51 8.58
C THR A 206 16.84 -22.28 9.39
N ILE A 207 17.48 -21.12 9.16
CA ILE A 207 17.10 -19.86 9.84
C ILE A 207 15.65 -19.48 9.53
N LYS A 208 15.23 -19.58 8.27
CA LYS A 208 13.87 -19.23 7.83
C LYS A 208 12.83 -20.14 8.47
N GLN A 209 13.12 -21.43 8.63
CA GLN A 209 12.25 -22.38 9.32
C GLN A 209 12.18 -22.16 10.83
N ASP A 210 13.32 -21.89 11.49
CA ASP A 210 13.37 -21.70 12.95
C ASP A 210 12.87 -20.31 13.39
N LYS A 211 13.37 -19.25 12.75
CA LYS A 211 13.09 -17.86 13.15
C LYS A 211 11.97 -17.24 12.34
N GLY A 212 11.85 -17.53 11.04
CA GLY A 212 10.86 -16.88 10.18
C GLY A 212 10.88 -15.34 10.31
N GLU A 213 9.70 -14.74 10.42
CA GLU A 213 9.55 -13.29 10.64
C GLU A 213 10.11 -12.79 11.99
N ALA A 214 10.45 -13.70 12.91
CA ALA A 214 11.02 -13.34 14.20
C ALA A 214 12.51 -12.96 14.12
N LEU A 215 13.20 -13.26 13.02
CA LEU A 215 14.60 -12.93 12.77
C LEU A 215 14.87 -11.41 12.91
N GLY A 216 15.97 -11.05 13.57
CA GLY A 216 16.36 -9.65 13.79
C GLY A 216 16.50 -8.86 12.49
N LEU A 217 17.23 -9.42 11.51
CA LEU A 217 17.41 -8.82 10.19
C LEU A 217 16.06 -8.61 9.46
N PHE A 218 15.17 -9.61 9.50
CA PHE A 218 13.85 -9.53 8.89
C PHE A 218 13.04 -8.36 9.47
N LYS A 219 12.98 -8.27 10.81
CA LYS A 219 12.29 -7.18 11.50
C LYS A 219 12.90 -5.82 11.20
N ALA A 220 14.23 -5.73 11.14
CA ALA A 220 14.93 -4.48 10.83
C ALA A 220 14.59 -4.00 9.42
N ILE A 221 14.65 -4.88 8.42
CA ILE A 221 14.27 -4.56 7.03
C ILE A 221 12.80 -4.16 6.95
N ARG A 222 11.89 -4.92 7.55
CA ARG A 222 10.45 -4.59 7.51
C ARG A 222 10.14 -3.26 8.19
N LYS A 223 10.76 -2.98 9.33
CA LYS A 223 10.63 -1.69 10.04
C LYS A 223 11.11 -0.53 9.16
N ALA A 224 12.27 -0.68 8.52
CA ALA A 224 12.81 0.35 7.64
C ALA A 224 11.95 0.57 6.38
N GLY A 225 11.36 -0.50 5.83
CA GLY A 225 10.40 -0.42 4.73
C GLY A 225 9.13 0.33 5.12
N LEU A 226 8.50 -0.03 6.25
CA LEU A 226 7.29 0.64 6.75
C LEU A 226 7.45 2.15 6.96
N LEU A 227 8.63 2.59 7.40
CA LEU A 227 8.93 4.02 7.56
C LEU A 227 8.89 4.78 6.23
N ARG A 228 9.15 4.11 5.11
CA ARG A 228 9.23 4.69 3.76
C ARG A 228 7.97 4.48 2.94
N GLU A 229 7.24 3.39 3.19
CA GLU A 229 5.98 3.09 2.51
C GLU A 229 4.94 4.20 2.70
N ARG A 230 4.84 4.74 3.92
CA ARG A 230 3.90 5.82 4.26
C ARG A 230 4.17 7.14 3.50
N PRO A 231 5.37 7.75 3.63
CA PRO A 231 5.69 8.95 2.86
C PRO A 231 5.72 8.68 1.36
N LEU A 232 6.10 7.49 0.88
CA LEU A 232 6.02 7.16 -0.55
C LEU A 232 4.59 7.33 -1.08
N LEU A 233 3.60 6.77 -0.39
CA LEU A 233 2.21 6.90 -0.83
C LEU A 233 1.75 8.36 -0.80
N VAL A 234 2.01 9.09 0.30
CA VAL A 234 1.63 10.51 0.43
C VAL A 234 2.27 11.36 -0.67
N GLU A 235 3.58 11.21 -0.91
CA GLU A 235 4.31 11.96 -1.93
C GLU A 235 3.83 11.63 -3.34
N THR A 236 3.46 10.37 -3.59
CA THR A 236 2.89 9.95 -4.87
C THR A 236 1.52 10.62 -5.10
N LEU A 237 0.64 10.57 -4.10
CA LEU A 237 -0.68 11.22 -4.17
C LEU A 237 -0.56 12.74 -4.34
N ARG A 238 0.39 13.37 -3.63
CA ARG A 238 0.69 14.80 -3.76
C ARG A 238 1.23 15.16 -5.13
N ALA A 239 2.07 14.31 -5.72
CA ALA A 239 2.56 14.51 -7.08
C ALA A 239 1.45 14.35 -8.12
N ILE A 240 0.52 13.41 -7.92
CA ILE A 240 -0.67 13.24 -8.77
C ILE A 240 -1.58 14.47 -8.68
N SER A 241 -1.91 14.96 -7.48
CA SER A 241 -2.78 16.13 -7.33
C SER A 241 -2.21 17.39 -7.99
N GLN A 242 -0.89 17.49 -8.07
CA GLN A 242 -0.16 18.59 -8.72
C GLN A 242 0.08 18.37 -10.23
N GLY A 243 -0.37 17.26 -10.80
CA GLY A 243 -0.15 16.89 -12.20
C GLY A 243 1.30 16.52 -12.55
N ARG A 244 2.14 16.23 -11.55
CA ARG A 244 3.55 15.83 -11.76
C ARG A 244 3.73 14.34 -12.06
N ILE A 245 2.76 13.51 -11.66
CA ILE A 245 2.70 12.08 -11.98
C ILE A 245 1.36 11.81 -12.66
N ASP A 246 1.39 11.11 -13.79
CA ASP A 246 0.18 10.57 -14.41
C ASP A 246 -0.19 9.24 -13.71
N PRO A 247 -1.37 9.15 -13.07
CA PRO A 247 -1.78 7.96 -12.34
C PRO A 247 -2.07 6.75 -13.24
N THR A 248 -2.12 6.92 -14.58
CA THR A 248 -2.23 5.81 -15.54
C THR A 248 -0.89 5.13 -15.84
N GLY A 249 0.23 5.76 -15.46
CA GLY A 249 1.58 5.26 -15.70
C GLY A 249 2.14 5.50 -17.10
N SER A 250 1.53 6.41 -17.88
CA SER A 250 1.97 6.72 -19.25
C SER A 250 3.31 7.49 -19.33
N ASN A 251 3.67 8.23 -18.28
CA ASN A 251 4.81 9.16 -18.25
C ASN A 251 6.10 8.61 -17.60
N GLY A 252 6.20 7.29 -17.45
CA GLY A 252 7.36 6.62 -16.85
C GLY A 252 7.38 6.63 -15.31
N ILE A 253 8.49 6.16 -14.74
CA ILE A 253 8.65 5.94 -13.30
C ILE A 253 9.32 7.15 -12.63
N THR A 254 8.69 7.70 -11.60
CA THR A 254 9.30 8.76 -10.78
C THR A 254 10.06 8.17 -9.59
N ASP A 255 11.34 8.52 -9.42
CA ASP A 255 12.12 8.19 -8.22
C ASP A 255 11.86 9.27 -7.14
N LEU A 256 11.16 8.90 -6.07
CA LEU A 256 10.82 9.76 -4.94
C LEU A 256 11.75 9.57 -3.74
N THR A 257 12.88 8.87 -3.91
CA THR A 257 13.79 8.51 -2.80
C THR A 257 14.20 9.71 -1.96
N ASP A 258 14.65 10.80 -2.57
CA ASP A 258 15.15 11.97 -1.83
C ASP A 258 14.05 12.66 -1.00
N LEU A 259 12.80 12.68 -1.50
CA LEU A 259 11.66 13.23 -0.77
C LEU A 259 11.27 12.32 0.39
N VAL A 260 11.19 11.02 0.13
CA VAL A 260 10.85 10.01 1.12
C VAL A 260 11.88 9.98 2.26
N GLU A 261 13.18 10.00 1.96
CA GLU A 261 14.23 10.00 2.99
C GLU A 261 14.21 11.27 3.84
N LYS A 262 13.88 12.43 3.27
CA LYS A 262 13.70 13.67 4.06
C LYS A 262 12.56 13.52 5.07
N SER A 263 11.44 12.92 4.69
CA SER A 263 10.30 12.70 5.58
C SER A 263 10.58 11.66 6.68
N VAL A 264 11.52 10.73 6.46
CA VAL A 264 11.92 9.73 7.47
C VAL A 264 12.86 10.33 8.53
N LEU A 265 13.58 11.41 8.20
CA LEU A 265 14.54 12.06 9.08
C LEU A 265 13.93 13.15 9.99
N ASN A 266 12.74 13.65 9.62
CA ASN A 266 11.98 14.66 10.36
C ASN A 266 11.00 14.01 11.34
#